data_AF-A0ABD6TLE3-F1
#
_entry.id   AF-A0ABD6TLE3-F1
#
_cell.length_a   1.000
_cell.length_b   1.000
_cell.length_c   1.000
_cell.angle_alpha   90.00
_cell.angle_beta   90.00
_cell.angle_gamma   90.00
#
_symmetry.space_group_name_H-M   'P 1'
#
loop_
_entity.id
_entity.type
_entity.pdbx_description
1 polymer ?
#
loop_
_entity_poly.entity_id
_entity_poly.type
_entity_poly.pdbx_seq_one_letter_code
_entity_poly.pdbx_strand_id
1 'polypeptide(L)'
;MEVNVRILKSGYRKSEKLYNDFKANTIVTNEDYFTDKVISLPSDVPFPIYMAKGSDAVRKEEFLEAFRILADHYIMSNRDLHLDEVVWHSYFITYHRDYLIEKYPSILEDQKEFEKIVTKSFDWENYIYKCVLATEYVEDYAHSSEEKQYYYRLIFENLDLYNYIIKYEIFRNKDFLLKVLKIVDELKISHIMKAKIKDRPDLGSDERYGRRVIFELNKSYPVVMAPMLEKEALKKEIIRALSHYYDVSTLLLSKATV
;
A
#
# COMPACT_ATOMS: atom_id res chain seq x y z
N MET A 1 -10.97 -3.08 21.34
CA MET A 1 -11.50 -2.09 22.29
C MET A 1 -11.19 -0.70 21.74
N GLU A 2 -12.07 0.29 21.90
CA GLU A 2 -11.75 1.67 21.50
C GLU A 2 -10.58 2.22 22.34
N VAL A 3 -9.65 2.96 21.73
CA VAL A 3 -8.44 3.47 22.39
C VAL A 3 -8.23 4.96 22.12
N ASN A 4 -7.77 5.67 23.15
CA ASN A 4 -7.54 7.10 23.14
C ASN A 4 -6.06 7.42 22.92
N VAL A 5 -5.66 7.69 21.68
CA VAL A 5 -4.28 7.94 21.30
C VAL A 5 -3.91 9.41 21.53
N ARG A 6 -2.91 9.63 22.40
CA ARG A 6 -2.28 10.94 22.58
C ARG A 6 -1.38 11.25 21.39
N ILE A 7 -1.56 12.41 20.77
CA ILE A 7 -0.86 12.77 19.54
C ILE A 7 0.53 13.34 19.85
N LEU A 8 1.56 12.79 19.23
CA LEU A 8 2.94 13.26 19.33
C LEU A 8 3.10 14.68 18.76
N LYS A 9 3.92 15.51 19.41
CA LYS A 9 4.36 16.81 18.88
C LYS A 9 5.25 16.60 17.66
N SER A 10 5.25 17.55 16.74
CA SER A 10 6.17 17.56 15.60
C SER A 10 7.64 17.47 16.02
N GLY A 11 8.50 16.91 15.18
CA GLY A 11 9.94 16.82 15.43
C GLY A 11 10.40 15.53 16.11
N TYR A 12 9.51 14.56 16.30
CA TYR A 12 9.84 13.24 16.85
C TYR A 12 10.68 12.38 15.88
N ARG A 13 10.58 12.61 14.57
CA ARG A 13 11.35 11.85 13.57
C ARG A 13 12.84 12.09 13.73
N LYS A 14 13.64 11.04 13.57
CA LYS A 14 15.11 11.07 13.69
C LYS A 14 15.63 11.55 15.05
N SER A 15 14.78 11.56 16.07
CA SER A 15 15.16 11.95 17.43
C SER A 15 15.83 10.78 18.14
N GLU A 16 17.13 10.89 18.41
CA GLU A 16 17.86 9.94 19.25
C GLU A 16 17.24 9.83 20.66
N LYS A 17 16.74 10.95 21.21
CA LYS A 17 16.04 10.97 22.51
C LYS A 17 14.81 10.05 22.50
N LEU A 18 13.88 10.27 21.57
CA LEU A 18 12.72 9.39 21.34
C LEU A 18 13.12 7.92 21.21
N TYR A 19 14.17 7.61 20.43
CA TYR A 19 14.61 6.22 20.27
C TYR A 19 15.08 5.60 21.59
N ASN A 20 15.87 6.32 22.38
CA ASN A 20 16.31 5.87 23.69
C ASN A 20 15.15 5.73 24.67
N ASP A 21 14.19 6.67 24.66
CA ASP A 21 13.00 6.61 25.50
C ASP A 21 12.04 5.47 25.06
N PHE A 22 11.99 5.15 23.77
CA PHE A 22 11.27 3.99 23.25
C PHE A 22 11.87 2.70 23.83
N LYS A 23 13.20 2.54 23.79
CA LYS A 23 13.88 1.38 24.40
C LYS A 23 13.63 1.31 25.91
N ALA A 24 13.72 2.43 26.61
CA ALA A 24 13.54 2.51 28.06
C ALA A 24 12.07 2.40 28.50
N ASN A 25 11.12 2.41 27.57
CA ASN A 25 9.68 2.42 27.84
C ASN A 25 9.24 3.65 28.67
N THR A 26 9.78 4.83 28.37
CA THR A 26 9.54 6.07 29.11
C THR A 26 8.78 7.14 28.32
N ILE A 27 8.44 6.87 27.05
CA ILE A 27 7.75 7.85 26.17
C ILE A 27 6.39 8.25 26.76
N VAL A 28 5.55 7.29 27.14
CA VAL A 28 4.16 7.55 27.56
C VAL A 28 4.10 8.42 28.83
N THR A 29 5.09 8.30 29.70
CA THR A 29 5.19 9.08 30.94
C THR A 29 5.80 10.47 30.77
N ASN A 30 6.30 10.78 29.57
CA ASN A 30 6.95 12.05 29.28
C ASN A 30 6.01 12.96 28.48
N GLU A 31 5.34 13.85 29.22
CA GLU A 31 4.37 14.83 28.69
C GLU A 31 4.96 15.73 27.59
N ASP A 32 6.28 15.94 27.55
CA ASP A 32 6.91 16.79 26.55
C ASP A 32 6.74 16.25 25.12
N TYR A 33 6.51 14.95 24.96
CA TYR A 33 6.31 14.34 23.65
C TYR A 33 4.95 14.60 23.04
N PHE A 34 3.94 14.99 23.83
CA PHE A 34 2.55 14.98 23.37
C PHE A 34 1.95 16.37 23.28
N THR A 35 1.13 16.56 22.25
CA THR A 35 0.18 17.68 22.19
C THR A 35 -0.98 17.45 23.16
N ASP A 36 -1.80 18.47 23.38
CA ASP A 36 -3.06 18.34 24.13
C ASP A 36 -4.14 17.57 23.35
N LYS A 37 -3.89 17.22 22.08
CA LYS A 37 -4.83 16.49 21.23
C LYS A 37 -4.81 15.00 21.55
N VAL A 38 -6.00 14.47 21.79
CA VAL A 38 -6.27 13.04 21.90
C VAL A 38 -7.25 12.66 20.80
N ILE A 39 -6.97 11.58 20.09
CA ILE A 39 -7.88 11.00 19.11
C ILE A 39 -8.41 9.67 19.61
N SER A 40 -9.59 9.27 19.16
CA SER A 40 -10.10 7.93 19.40
C SER A 40 -9.90 7.06 18.16
N LEU A 41 -9.35 5.86 18.36
CA LEU A 41 -9.34 4.80 17.36
C LEU A 41 -10.28 3.67 17.81
N PRO A 42 -11.05 3.07 16.88
CA PRO A 42 -12.05 2.04 17.19
C PRO A 42 -11.49 0.72 17.76
N SER A 43 -10.17 0.49 17.65
CA SER A 43 -9.56 -0.80 18.01
C SER A 43 -8.12 -0.65 18.48
N ASP A 44 -7.74 -1.56 19.37
CA ASP A 44 -6.40 -1.79 19.89
C ASP A 44 -5.68 -2.97 19.20
N VAL A 45 -6.22 -3.53 18.12
CA VAL A 45 -5.60 -4.68 17.44
C VAL A 45 -4.48 -4.22 16.49
N PRO A 46 -3.19 -4.47 16.79
CA PRO A 46 -2.11 -4.05 15.89
C PRO A 46 -2.13 -4.88 14.59
N PHE A 47 -1.55 -4.32 13.54
CA PHE A 47 -1.36 -5.01 12.25
C PHE A 47 0.10 -4.90 11.77
N PRO A 48 0.57 -5.80 10.90
CA PRO A 48 1.91 -5.72 10.34
C PRO A 48 2.18 -4.39 9.62
N ILE A 49 3.22 -3.67 10.07
CA ILE A 49 3.59 -2.34 9.51
C ILE A 49 4.86 -2.34 8.69
N TYR A 50 5.57 -3.47 8.64
CA TYR A 50 6.77 -3.64 7.83
C TYR A 50 6.86 -5.09 7.35
N MET A 51 6.65 -5.30 6.05
CA MET A 51 6.48 -6.64 5.46
C MET A 51 7.51 -6.90 4.36
N ALA A 52 8.75 -6.45 4.59
CA ALA A 52 9.84 -6.56 3.62
C ALA A 52 10.70 -7.82 3.80
N LYS A 53 10.58 -8.51 4.94
CA LYS A 53 11.42 -9.66 5.33
C LYS A 53 10.64 -10.97 5.14
N GLY A 54 11.36 -12.09 5.01
CA GLY A 54 10.77 -13.43 4.90
C GLY A 54 10.55 -13.91 3.47
N SER A 55 9.95 -15.10 3.34
CA SER A 55 9.60 -15.71 2.06
C SER A 55 8.39 -15.01 1.42
N ASP A 56 8.18 -15.22 0.12
CA ASP A 56 7.00 -14.68 -0.57
C ASP A 56 5.68 -15.14 0.07
N ALA A 57 5.65 -16.36 0.63
CA ALA A 57 4.49 -16.89 1.34
C ALA A 57 4.24 -16.14 2.66
N VAL A 58 5.29 -15.91 3.46
CA VAL A 58 5.16 -15.14 4.71
C VAL A 58 4.69 -13.71 4.42
N ARG A 59 5.30 -13.03 3.43
CA ARG A 59 4.84 -11.69 3.05
C ARG A 59 3.39 -11.68 2.60
N LYS A 60 2.94 -12.71 1.89
CA LYS A 60 1.53 -12.85 1.47
C LYS A 60 0.61 -12.86 2.68
N GLU A 61 0.92 -13.69 3.66
CA GLU A 61 0.13 -13.80 4.88
C GLU A 61 0.10 -12.47 5.63
N GLU A 62 1.24 -11.80 5.80
CA GLU A 62 1.30 -10.52 6.52
C GLU A 62 0.51 -9.40 5.82
N PHE A 63 0.57 -9.31 4.49
CA PHE A 63 -0.20 -8.32 3.74
C PHE A 63 -1.71 -8.58 3.84
N LEU A 64 -2.13 -9.83 3.68
CA LEU A 64 -3.54 -10.20 3.79
C LEU A 64 -4.06 -10.03 5.23
N GLU A 65 -3.23 -10.33 6.23
CA GLU A 65 -3.52 -10.05 7.63
C GLU A 65 -3.69 -8.55 7.88
N ALA A 66 -2.76 -7.72 7.38
CA ALA A 66 -2.87 -6.27 7.50
C ALA A 66 -4.16 -5.73 6.87
N PHE A 67 -4.52 -6.18 5.66
CA PHE A 67 -5.76 -5.77 5.01
C PHE A 67 -6.99 -6.17 5.83
N ARG A 68 -7.03 -7.40 6.34
CA ARG A 68 -8.13 -7.92 7.14
C ARG A 68 -8.28 -7.13 8.45
N ILE A 69 -7.20 -6.93 9.19
CA ILE A 69 -7.25 -6.18 10.45
C ILE A 69 -7.71 -4.75 10.18
N LEU A 70 -7.18 -4.08 9.15
CA LEU A 70 -7.64 -2.73 8.78
C LEU A 70 -9.14 -2.70 8.44
N ALA A 71 -9.65 -3.67 7.68
CA ALA A 71 -11.05 -3.75 7.31
C ALA A 71 -11.96 -3.99 8.52
N ASP A 72 -11.61 -4.97 9.35
CA ASP A 72 -12.41 -5.42 10.48
C ASP A 72 -12.42 -4.39 11.62
N HIS A 73 -11.33 -3.63 11.77
CA HIS A 73 -11.09 -2.84 12.98
C HIS A 73 -10.97 -1.34 12.77
N TYR A 74 -10.51 -0.85 11.61
CA TYR A 74 -10.10 0.57 11.47
C TYR A 74 -10.89 1.33 10.42
N ILE A 75 -11.22 0.72 9.28
CA ILE A 75 -11.71 1.43 8.09
C ILE A 75 -13.07 2.12 8.27
N MET A 76 -13.83 1.72 9.29
CA MET A 76 -15.12 2.32 9.64
C MET A 76 -14.97 3.65 10.42
N SER A 77 -13.74 4.04 10.79
CA SER A 77 -13.47 5.27 11.52
C SER A 77 -13.36 6.49 10.60
N ASN A 78 -13.08 7.67 11.17
CA ASN A 78 -12.94 8.88 10.38
C ASN A 78 -11.78 8.75 9.39
N ARG A 79 -12.08 8.87 8.09
CA ARG A 79 -11.13 8.79 6.98
C ARG A 79 -9.93 9.74 7.13
N ASP A 80 -10.13 10.91 7.72
CA ASP A 80 -9.04 11.88 7.95
C ASP A 80 -7.95 11.29 8.86
N LEU A 81 -8.28 10.33 9.72
CA LEU A 81 -7.33 9.65 10.60
C LEU A 81 -6.54 8.59 9.86
N HIS A 82 -7.14 7.93 8.86
CA HIS A 82 -6.51 6.82 8.16
C HIS A 82 -5.27 7.25 7.38
N LEU A 83 -5.25 8.48 6.89
CA LEU A 83 -4.13 9.04 6.13
C LEU A 83 -3.29 10.05 6.92
N ASP A 84 -3.45 10.11 8.24
CA ASP A 84 -2.63 10.93 9.12
C ASP A 84 -1.44 10.11 9.67
N GLU A 85 -0.24 10.46 9.23
CA GLU A 85 1.01 9.84 9.69
C GLU A 85 1.14 9.87 11.22
N VAL A 86 0.88 11.02 11.83
CA VAL A 86 1.16 11.26 13.24
C VAL A 86 0.24 10.40 14.09
N VAL A 87 -0.99 10.15 13.62
CA VAL A 87 -1.93 9.22 14.23
C VAL A 87 -1.33 7.82 14.33
N TRP A 88 -0.86 7.26 13.22
CA TRP A 88 -0.30 5.91 13.21
C TRP A 88 0.98 5.79 14.03
N HIS A 89 1.92 6.74 13.87
CA HIS A 89 3.15 6.72 14.66
C HIS A 89 2.85 6.85 16.16
N SER A 90 1.93 7.74 16.55
CA SER A 90 1.53 7.88 17.96
C SER A 90 0.90 6.60 18.47
N TYR A 91 -0.03 5.99 17.71
CA TYR A 91 -0.70 4.75 18.08
C TYR A 91 0.29 3.61 18.31
N PHE A 92 1.18 3.36 17.34
CA PHE A 92 2.13 2.26 17.44
C PHE A 92 3.15 2.44 18.56
N ILE A 93 3.67 3.67 18.74
CA ILE A 93 4.66 3.95 19.79
C ILE A 93 4.05 3.86 21.19
N THR A 94 2.80 4.28 21.37
CA THR A 94 2.18 4.39 22.71
C THR A 94 1.41 3.15 23.14
N TYR A 95 0.74 2.45 22.22
CA TYR A 95 -0.08 1.28 22.53
C TYR A 95 0.56 -0.05 22.13
N HIS A 96 1.44 -0.05 21.12
CA HIS A 96 1.93 -1.27 20.48
C HIS A 96 3.44 -1.44 20.50
N ARG A 97 4.11 -0.83 21.49
CA ARG A 97 5.56 -0.98 21.69
C ARG A 97 5.99 -2.44 21.74
N ASP A 98 5.32 -3.24 22.58
CA ASP A 98 5.72 -4.62 22.81
C ASP A 98 5.46 -5.49 21.56
N TYR A 99 4.34 -5.25 20.88
CA TYR A 99 4.08 -5.83 19.55
C TYR A 99 5.19 -5.51 18.54
N LEU A 100 5.61 -4.23 18.46
CA LEU A 100 6.66 -3.81 17.55
C LEU A 100 7.99 -4.51 17.86
N ILE A 101 8.34 -4.65 19.14
CA ILE A 101 9.58 -5.30 19.57
C ILE A 101 9.54 -6.80 19.26
N GLU A 102 8.43 -7.46 19.53
CA GLU A 102 8.24 -8.88 19.25
C GLU A 102 8.30 -9.17 17.75
N LYS A 103 7.57 -8.37 16.95
CA LYS A 103 7.48 -8.56 15.50
C LYS A 103 8.74 -8.10 14.76
N TYR A 104 9.40 -7.05 15.25
CA TYR A 104 10.55 -6.41 14.61
C TYR A 104 11.70 -6.16 15.59
N PRO A 105 12.34 -7.20 16.14
CA PRO A 105 13.36 -7.04 17.20
C PRO A 105 14.54 -6.15 16.80
N SER A 106 14.85 -6.07 15.50
CA SER A 106 15.91 -5.19 14.97
C SER A 106 15.70 -3.70 15.26
N ILE A 107 14.48 -3.26 15.60
CA ILE A 107 14.23 -1.88 16.00
C ILE A 107 14.91 -1.51 17.32
N LEU A 108 15.35 -2.48 18.14
CA LEU A 108 16.09 -2.22 19.37
C LEU A 108 17.60 -2.15 19.18
N GLU A 109 18.09 -2.64 18.04
CA GLU A 109 19.52 -2.76 17.75
C GLU A 109 20.08 -1.44 17.20
N ASP A 110 19.33 -0.78 16.32
CA ASP A 110 19.79 0.39 15.57
C ASP A 110 18.67 1.42 15.35
N GLN A 111 19.01 2.69 15.51
CA GLN A 111 18.06 3.80 15.33
C GLN A 111 17.55 3.87 13.88
N LYS A 112 18.35 3.53 12.87
CA LYS A 112 17.90 3.59 11.48
C LYS A 112 16.87 2.51 11.18
N GLU A 113 17.02 1.31 11.75
CA GLU A 113 15.98 0.27 11.65
C GLU A 113 14.70 0.68 12.39
N PHE A 114 14.80 1.31 13.57
CA PHE A 114 13.64 1.93 14.23
C PHE A 114 12.96 2.97 13.33
N GLU A 115 13.71 3.90 12.74
CA GLU A 115 13.17 4.96 11.88
C GLU A 115 12.53 4.41 10.59
N LYS A 116 13.10 3.33 10.04
CA LYS A 116 12.63 2.70 8.81
C LYS A 116 11.35 1.88 9.00
N ILE A 117 11.08 1.44 10.22
CA ILE A 117 9.93 0.59 10.56
C ILE A 117 8.84 1.40 11.27
N VAL A 118 9.20 2.10 12.35
CA VAL A 118 8.25 2.70 13.30
C VAL A 118 7.89 4.13 12.93
N THR A 119 8.86 4.94 12.48
CA THR A 119 8.64 6.37 12.16
C THR A 119 8.92 6.68 10.69
N LYS A 120 8.72 5.71 9.79
CA LYS A 120 8.98 5.90 8.36
C LYS A 120 7.99 6.94 7.83
N SER A 121 8.47 7.87 7.01
CA SER A 121 7.61 8.85 6.34
C SER A 121 6.40 8.17 5.69
N PHE A 122 5.23 8.76 5.83
CA PHE A 122 3.96 8.22 5.37
C PHE A 122 3.66 8.61 3.93
N ASP A 123 4.27 7.90 3.00
CA ASP A 123 4.11 8.08 1.57
C ASP A 123 3.83 6.74 0.86
N TRP A 124 3.83 6.76 -0.48
CA TRP A 124 3.60 5.58 -1.31
C TRP A 124 4.61 4.45 -1.09
N GLU A 125 5.73 4.65 -0.38
CA GLU A 125 6.66 3.59 0.02
C GLU A 125 6.29 2.94 1.35
N ASN A 126 5.54 3.64 2.20
CA ASN A 126 5.15 3.19 3.53
C ASN A 126 4.10 2.07 3.46
N TYR A 127 4.31 1.00 4.24
CA TYR A 127 3.42 -0.16 4.26
C TYR A 127 2.06 0.15 4.89
N ILE A 128 1.99 0.99 5.93
CA ILE A 128 0.73 1.42 6.54
C ILE A 128 -0.09 2.19 5.50
N TYR A 129 0.52 3.19 4.84
CA TYR A 129 -0.13 3.96 3.78
C TYR A 129 -0.66 3.05 2.65
N LYS A 130 0.16 2.11 2.18
CA LYS A 130 -0.23 1.13 1.15
C LYS A 130 -1.41 0.28 1.59
N CYS A 131 -1.39 -0.23 2.82
CA CYS A 131 -2.42 -1.13 3.31
C CYS A 131 -3.73 -0.38 3.58
N VAL A 132 -3.67 0.82 4.17
CA VAL A 132 -4.83 1.68 4.35
C VAL A 132 -5.51 1.97 3.01
N LEU A 133 -4.76 2.44 2.00
CA LEU A 133 -5.35 2.72 0.69
C LEU A 133 -5.95 1.48 0.02
N ALA A 134 -5.25 0.35 0.08
CA ALA A 134 -5.74 -0.90 -0.49
C ALA A 134 -7.05 -1.33 0.18
N THR A 135 -7.10 -1.31 1.51
CA THR A 135 -8.29 -1.63 2.28
C THR A 135 -9.43 -0.66 1.99
N GLU A 136 -9.21 0.65 2.06
CA GLU A 136 -10.25 1.65 1.73
C GLU A 136 -10.83 1.39 0.35
N TYR A 137 -9.99 1.20 -0.66
CA TYR A 137 -10.45 1.03 -2.03
C TYR A 137 -11.24 -0.27 -2.22
N VAL A 138 -10.80 -1.37 -1.62
CA VAL A 138 -11.48 -2.65 -1.73
C VAL A 138 -12.81 -2.63 -1.00
N GLU A 139 -12.84 -2.12 0.24
CA GLU A 139 -14.05 -2.05 1.05
C GLU A 139 -15.12 -1.14 0.42
N ASP A 140 -14.68 -0.06 -0.25
CA ASP A 140 -15.55 0.86 -0.96
C ASP A 140 -16.07 0.35 -2.32
N TYR A 141 -15.33 -0.57 -2.95
CA TYR A 141 -15.58 -0.99 -4.34
C TYR A 141 -16.29 -2.35 -4.42
N ALA A 142 -15.97 -3.28 -3.52
CA ALA A 142 -16.48 -4.64 -3.53
C ALA A 142 -17.65 -4.82 -2.57
N HIS A 143 -18.67 -5.57 -2.99
CA HIS A 143 -19.92 -5.70 -2.24
C HIS A 143 -20.05 -7.00 -1.43
N SER A 144 -19.23 -8.02 -1.72
CA SER A 144 -19.24 -9.30 -1.00
C SER A 144 -17.87 -9.61 -0.39
N SER A 145 -17.85 -10.49 0.61
CA SER A 145 -16.61 -10.96 1.24
C SER A 145 -15.69 -11.66 0.24
N GLU A 146 -16.26 -12.48 -0.65
CA GLU A 146 -15.53 -13.19 -1.71
C GLU A 146 -14.88 -12.22 -2.69
N GLU A 147 -15.61 -11.16 -3.06
CA GLU A 147 -15.10 -10.12 -3.96
C GLU A 147 -13.98 -9.31 -3.30
N LYS A 148 -14.14 -8.94 -2.01
CA LYS A 148 -13.10 -8.27 -1.23
C LYS A 148 -11.82 -9.10 -1.16
N GLN A 149 -11.94 -10.38 -0.80
CA GLN A 149 -10.80 -11.30 -0.78
C GLN A 149 -10.16 -11.46 -2.16
N TYR A 150 -10.95 -11.45 -3.24
CA TYR A 150 -10.44 -11.48 -4.60
C TYR A 150 -9.57 -10.24 -4.90
N TYR A 151 -10.05 -9.03 -4.62
CA TYR A 151 -9.23 -7.83 -4.86
C TYR A 151 -8.02 -7.72 -3.94
N TYR A 152 -8.11 -8.14 -2.67
CA TYR A 152 -6.94 -8.24 -1.79
C TYR A 152 -5.86 -9.15 -2.38
N ARG A 153 -6.25 -10.31 -2.93
CA ARG A 153 -5.32 -11.19 -3.64
C ARG A 153 -4.74 -10.52 -4.88
N LEU A 154 -5.56 -9.86 -5.71
CA LEU A 154 -5.06 -9.16 -6.90
C LEU A 154 -4.04 -8.07 -6.56
N ILE A 155 -4.28 -7.28 -5.52
CA ILE A 155 -3.35 -6.24 -5.04
C ILE A 155 -2.04 -6.88 -4.61
N PHE A 156 -2.09 -7.91 -3.76
CA PHE A 156 -0.89 -8.60 -3.30
C PHE A 156 -0.10 -9.21 -4.46
N GLU A 157 -0.78 -9.91 -5.35
CA GLU A 157 -0.14 -10.56 -6.49
C GLU A 157 0.48 -9.53 -7.42
N ASN A 158 -0.02 -8.29 -7.49
CA ASN A 158 0.48 -7.24 -8.38
C ASN A 158 1.09 -6.05 -7.63
N LEU A 159 1.74 -6.27 -6.48
CA LEU A 159 2.26 -5.21 -5.61
C LEU A 159 3.14 -4.17 -6.32
N ASP A 160 4.00 -4.57 -7.27
CA ASP A 160 4.84 -3.61 -7.99
C ASP A 160 4.01 -2.66 -8.87
N LEU A 161 3.00 -3.20 -9.56
CA LEU A 161 2.07 -2.41 -10.37
C LEU A 161 1.19 -1.54 -9.48
N TYR A 162 0.65 -2.11 -8.40
CA TYR A 162 -0.11 -1.38 -7.38
C TYR A 162 0.70 -0.18 -6.84
N ASN A 163 1.93 -0.42 -6.37
CA ASN A 163 2.83 0.62 -5.85
C ASN A 163 3.10 1.71 -6.89
N TYR A 164 3.27 1.31 -8.16
CA TYR A 164 3.51 2.26 -9.23
C TYR A 164 2.28 3.11 -9.55
N ILE A 165 1.07 2.52 -9.54
CA ILE A 165 -0.19 3.25 -9.71
C ILE A 165 -0.35 4.28 -8.59
N ILE A 166 -0.28 3.85 -7.33
CA ILE A 166 -0.48 4.76 -6.19
C ILE A 166 0.66 5.78 -6.02
N LYS A 167 1.82 5.59 -6.64
CA LYS A 167 2.88 6.61 -6.65
C LYS A 167 2.39 7.91 -7.30
N TYR A 168 1.63 7.81 -8.38
CA TYR A 168 1.09 8.97 -9.10
C TYR A 168 -0.24 9.39 -8.50
N GLU A 169 -0.31 10.60 -7.95
CA GLU A 169 -1.50 11.16 -7.30
C GLU A 169 -2.75 11.07 -8.19
N ILE A 170 -2.60 11.37 -9.47
CA ILE A 170 -3.67 11.30 -10.47
C ILE A 170 -4.31 9.91 -10.59
N PHE A 171 -3.54 8.84 -10.33
CA PHE A 171 -4.00 7.45 -10.42
C PHE A 171 -4.49 6.89 -9.07
N ARG A 172 -4.41 7.67 -7.97
CA ARG A 172 -4.90 7.26 -6.64
C ARG A 172 -6.42 7.33 -6.57
N ASN A 173 -7.08 6.41 -7.29
CA ASN A 173 -8.52 6.27 -7.33
C ASN A 173 -8.90 4.78 -7.36
N LYS A 174 -9.89 4.40 -6.53
CA LYS A 174 -10.34 3.01 -6.38
C LYS A 174 -10.78 2.37 -7.71
N ASP A 175 -11.57 3.09 -8.51
CA ASP A 175 -12.12 2.57 -9.76
C ASP A 175 -11.01 2.28 -10.76
N PHE A 176 -10.10 3.24 -10.99
CA PHE A 176 -9.00 3.04 -11.93
C PHE A 176 -8.11 1.86 -11.48
N LEU A 177 -7.65 1.88 -10.23
CA LEU A 177 -6.73 0.88 -9.71
C LEU A 177 -7.30 -0.53 -9.79
N LEU A 178 -8.52 -0.74 -9.27
CA LEU A 178 -9.12 -2.06 -9.21
C LEU A 178 -9.56 -2.55 -10.60
N LYS A 179 -10.02 -1.66 -11.49
CA LYS A 179 -10.27 -2.01 -12.90
C LYS A 179 -8.99 -2.45 -13.60
N VAL A 180 -7.87 -1.74 -13.43
CA VAL A 180 -6.56 -2.14 -14.02
C VAL A 180 -6.16 -3.53 -13.54
N LEU A 181 -6.21 -3.78 -12.23
CA LEU A 181 -5.84 -5.08 -11.68
C LEU A 181 -6.75 -6.20 -12.18
N LYS A 182 -8.06 -5.95 -12.25
CA LYS A 182 -9.03 -6.90 -12.82
C LYS A 182 -8.75 -7.20 -14.28
N ILE A 183 -8.43 -6.20 -15.09
CA ILE A 183 -8.08 -6.39 -16.50
C ILE A 183 -6.80 -7.23 -16.65
N VAL A 184 -5.79 -6.97 -15.82
CA VAL A 184 -4.54 -7.75 -15.80
C VAL A 184 -4.80 -9.21 -15.48
N ASP A 185 -5.70 -9.49 -14.53
CA ASP A 185 -6.14 -10.84 -14.18
C ASP A 185 -6.95 -11.51 -15.30
N GLU A 186 -7.95 -10.82 -15.85
CA GLU A 186 -8.77 -11.31 -16.96
C GLU A 186 -7.95 -11.65 -18.21
N LEU A 187 -6.92 -10.86 -18.51
CA LEU A 187 -6.00 -11.11 -19.62
C LEU A 187 -4.91 -12.13 -19.27
N LYS A 188 -4.81 -12.55 -17.99
CA LYS A 188 -3.76 -13.44 -17.46
C LYS A 188 -2.34 -12.93 -17.71
N ILE A 189 -2.14 -11.61 -17.71
CA ILE A 189 -0.87 -10.95 -18.05
C ILE A 189 -0.07 -10.48 -16.85
N SER A 190 -0.44 -10.85 -15.62
CA SER A 190 0.29 -10.45 -14.40
C SER A 190 1.80 -10.73 -14.50
N HIS A 191 2.18 -11.89 -15.04
CA HIS A 191 3.58 -12.27 -15.26
C HIS A 191 4.31 -11.34 -16.26
N ILE A 192 3.62 -10.90 -17.32
CA ILE A 192 4.15 -9.93 -18.30
C ILE A 192 4.30 -8.57 -17.63
N MET A 193 3.28 -8.09 -16.93
CA MET A 193 3.28 -6.77 -16.29
C MET A 193 4.43 -6.60 -15.28
N LYS A 194 4.86 -7.69 -14.64
CA LYS A 194 5.99 -7.73 -13.71
C LYS A 194 7.36 -7.91 -14.39
N ALA A 195 7.39 -8.40 -15.62
CA ALA A 195 8.64 -8.72 -16.28
C ALA A 195 9.45 -7.47 -16.60
N LYS A 196 10.78 -7.58 -16.49
CA LYS A 196 11.72 -6.55 -16.92
C LYS A 196 11.77 -6.48 -18.45
N ILE A 197 11.88 -5.27 -18.97
CA ILE A 197 12.17 -5.03 -20.38
C ILE A 197 13.68 -5.10 -20.55
N LYS A 198 14.18 -6.11 -21.28
CA LYS A 198 15.63 -6.39 -21.39
C LYS A 198 16.22 -5.98 -22.73
N ASP A 199 15.37 -5.87 -23.75
CA ASP A 199 15.67 -5.60 -25.14
C ASP A 199 15.63 -4.11 -25.50
N ARG A 200 15.38 -3.24 -24.51
CA ARG A 200 15.27 -1.78 -24.67
C ARG A 200 16.15 -1.03 -23.66
N PRO A 201 17.49 -1.01 -23.86
CA PRO A 201 18.41 -0.36 -22.93
C PRO A 201 18.21 1.15 -22.85
N ASP A 202 17.62 1.77 -23.89
CA ASP A 202 17.27 3.19 -23.94
C ASP A 202 16.24 3.61 -22.88
N LEU A 203 15.47 2.65 -22.35
CA LEU A 203 14.41 2.89 -21.37
C LEU A 203 14.92 2.94 -19.93
N GLY A 204 16.10 2.38 -19.64
CA GLY A 204 16.66 2.25 -18.29
C GLY A 204 16.76 0.80 -17.81
N SER A 205 17.47 0.57 -16.69
CA SER A 205 17.90 -0.76 -16.23
C SER A 205 16.89 -1.53 -15.36
N ASP A 206 15.86 -0.88 -14.82
CA ASP A 206 14.79 -1.50 -14.01
C ASP A 206 13.39 -1.22 -14.54
N GLU A 207 13.27 -1.01 -15.86
CA GLU A 207 11.98 -0.83 -16.50
C GLU A 207 11.22 -2.14 -16.62
N ARG A 208 9.91 -2.07 -16.37
CA ARG A 208 8.97 -3.20 -16.43
C ARG A 208 7.79 -2.85 -17.30
N TYR A 209 7.23 -3.84 -17.98
CA TYR A 209 6.10 -3.64 -18.88
C TYR A 209 4.93 -2.94 -18.20
N GLY A 210 4.57 -3.35 -16.99
CA GLY A 210 3.45 -2.74 -16.27
C GLY A 210 3.67 -1.27 -15.92
N ARG A 211 4.90 -0.90 -15.52
CA ARG A 211 5.26 0.51 -15.26
C ARG A 211 5.15 1.35 -16.52
N ARG A 212 5.62 0.82 -17.66
CA ARG A 212 5.51 1.48 -18.96
C ARG A 212 4.07 1.62 -19.45
N VAL A 213 3.22 0.61 -19.21
CA VAL A 213 1.77 0.72 -19.48
C VAL A 213 1.17 1.91 -18.72
N ILE A 214 1.38 1.99 -17.40
CA ILE A 214 0.85 3.10 -16.59
C ILE A 214 1.42 4.45 -17.03
N PHE A 215 2.69 4.50 -17.41
CA PHE A 215 3.33 5.70 -17.95
C PHE A 215 2.71 6.16 -19.27
N GLU A 216 2.42 5.25 -20.21
CA GLU A 216 1.77 5.61 -21.48
C GLU A 216 0.29 5.99 -21.29
N LEU A 217 -0.41 5.37 -20.35
CA LEU A 217 -1.76 5.79 -19.96
C LEU A 217 -1.76 7.23 -19.42
N ASN A 218 -0.76 7.59 -18.61
CA ASN A 218 -0.63 8.95 -18.07
C ASN A 218 -0.42 10.00 -19.17
N LYS A 219 0.34 9.67 -20.22
CA LYS A 219 0.54 10.59 -21.36
C LYS A 219 -0.72 10.77 -22.20
N SER A 220 -1.41 9.66 -22.46
CA SER A 220 -2.43 9.59 -23.51
C SER A 220 -3.81 10.07 -23.04
N TYR A 221 -4.10 9.91 -21.75
CA TYR A 221 -5.34 10.34 -21.15
C TYR A 221 -5.03 11.11 -19.88
N PRO A 222 -5.51 12.36 -19.72
CA PRO A 222 -5.61 12.94 -18.40
C PRO A 222 -6.40 11.97 -17.55
N VAL A 223 -5.70 11.36 -16.59
CA VAL A 223 -6.19 10.28 -15.73
C VAL A 223 -7.49 10.66 -15.02
N VAL A 224 -7.78 11.95 -14.91
CA VAL A 224 -9.06 12.52 -14.49
C VAL A 224 -10.27 11.87 -15.20
N MET A 225 -10.13 11.43 -16.46
CA MET A 225 -11.19 10.72 -17.20
C MET A 225 -11.12 9.19 -17.08
N ALA A 226 -10.02 8.62 -16.57
CA ALA A 226 -9.81 7.17 -16.52
C ALA A 226 -10.76 6.42 -15.55
N PRO A 227 -11.15 6.97 -14.38
CA PRO A 227 -12.23 6.40 -13.57
C PRO A 227 -13.56 6.30 -14.32
N MET A 228 -13.82 7.27 -15.22
CA MET A 228 -15.02 7.32 -16.07
C MET A 228 -14.96 6.36 -17.27
N LEU A 229 -13.79 5.80 -17.58
CA LEU A 229 -13.69 4.80 -18.63
C LEU A 229 -14.35 3.50 -18.18
N GLU A 230 -15.20 2.99 -19.06
CA GLU A 230 -15.71 1.63 -18.96
C GLU A 230 -14.56 0.63 -19.04
N LYS A 231 -14.67 -0.46 -18.29
CA LYS A 231 -13.61 -1.47 -18.14
C LYS A 231 -13.09 -1.96 -19.50
N GLU A 232 -13.99 -2.21 -20.47
CA GLU A 232 -13.60 -2.69 -21.80
C GLU A 232 -12.87 -1.62 -22.63
N ALA A 233 -13.17 -0.33 -22.45
CA ALA A 233 -12.41 0.75 -23.07
C ALA A 233 -11.01 0.83 -22.46
N LEU A 234 -10.91 0.83 -21.12
CA LEU A 234 -9.63 0.80 -20.41
C LEU A 234 -8.79 -0.42 -20.78
N LYS A 235 -9.43 -1.58 -21.01
CA LYS A 235 -8.75 -2.80 -21.47
C LYS A 235 -8.09 -2.63 -22.83
N LYS A 236 -8.78 -2.00 -23.79
CA LYS A 236 -8.21 -1.67 -25.10
C LYS A 236 -7.01 -0.72 -24.95
N GLU A 237 -7.11 0.25 -24.05
CA GLU A 237 -6.03 1.19 -23.77
C GLU A 237 -4.81 0.52 -23.14
N ILE A 238 -5.00 -0.40 -22.20
CA ILE A 238 -3.91 -1.20 -21.61
C ILE A 238 -3.21 -2.04 -22.68
N ILE A 239 -3.96 -2.71 -23.56
CA ILE A 239 -3.38 -3.52 -24.65
C ILE A 239 -2.60 -2.62 -25.63
N ARG A 240 -3.17 -1.46 -25.99
CA ARG A 240 -2.50 -0.47 -26.85
C ARG A 240 -1.19 0.00 -26.22
N ALA A 241 -1.22 0.39 -24.95
CA ALA A 241 -0.03 0.81 -24.22
C ALA A 241 1.03 -0.31 -24.14
N LEU A 242 0.60 -1.55 -23.89
CA LEU A 242 1.49 -2.71 -23.82
C LEU A 242 2.14 -3.03 -25.18
N SER A 243 1.40 -2.84 -26.28
CA SER A 243 1.88 -3.12 -27.64
C SER A 243 3.08 -2.27 -28.08
N HIS A 244 3.36 -1.15 -27.41
CA HIS A 244 4.57 -0.37 -27.63
C HIS A 244 5.87 -1.09 -27.20
N TYR A 245 5.74 -2.11 -26.35
CA TYR A 245 6.88 -2.78 -25.73
C TYR A 245 6.83 -4.31 -25.86
N TYR A 246 5.65 -4.90 -26.03
CA TYR A 246 5.45 -6.35 -26.02
C TYR A 246 4.60 -6.80 -27.20
N ASP A 247 4.89 -7.98 -27.77
CA ASP A 247 4.06 -8.57 -28.82
C ASP A 247 2.73 -9.10 -28.27
N VAL A 248 1.68 -8.29 -28.45
CA VAL A 248 0.33 -8.58 -27.95
C VAL A 248 -0.49 -9.48 -28.89
N SER A 249 0.05 -9.91 -30.03
CA SER A 249 -0.67 -10.79 -30.98
C SER A 249 -1.19 -12.06 -30.31
N THR A 250 -0.38 -12.64 -29.42
CA THR A 250 -0.70 -13.82 -28.61
C THR A 250 -1.85 -13.61 -27.64
N LEU A 251 -2.06 -12.37 -27.17
CA LEU A 251 -3.14 -12.00 -26.26
C LEU A 251 -4.47 -11.84 -27.01
N LEU A 252 -4.42 -11.40 -28.26
CA LEU A 252 -5.60 -11.19 -29.11
C LEU A 252 -6.14 -12.50 -29.70
N LEU A 253 -5.26 -13.47 -29.97
CA LEU A 253 -5.63 -14.80 -30.48
C LEU A 253 -6.43 -15.63 -29.47
N SER A 254 -6.19 -15.45 -28.17
CA SER A 254 -6.92 -16.18 -27.11
C SER A 254 -8.43 -15.83 -27.02
N LYS A 255 -8.88 -14.78 -27.73
CA LYS A 255 -10.29 -14.37 -27.81
C LYS A 255 -11.04 -14.87 -29.05
N ALA A 256 -10.34 -15.39 -30.06
CA ALA A 256 -10.98 -15.85 -31.30
C ALA A 256 -11.42 -17.33 -31.25
N THR A 257 -11.13 -18.03 -30.14
CA THR A 257 -11.37 -19.47 -29.98
C THR A 257 -12.35 -19.80 -28.85
N VAL A 258 -13.36 -18.95 -28.65
CA VAL A 258 -14.54 -19.23 -27.80
C VAL A 258 -15.80 -19.04 -28.62
#